data_AF-A0A1X0R4W9-F1
#
_entry.id   AF-A0A1X0R4W9-F1
#
_cell.length_a   1.000
_cell.length_b   1.000
_cell.length_c   1.000
_cell.angle_alpha   90.00
_cell.angle_beta   90.00
_cell.angle_gamma   90.00
#
_symmetry.space_group_name_H-M   'P 1'
#
loop_
_entity.id
_entity.type
_entity.pdbx_description
1 polymer ?
#
loop_
_entity_poly.entity_id
_entity_poly.type
_entity_poly.pdbx_seq_one_letter_code
_entity_poly.pdbx_strand_id
1 'polypeptide(L)'
;MERQEVNFISIPIKKPDKLSWFSALTKYITESYAEDAKKYNQDCNLLDSLRQRCLEQEQVENPLVLEDLSIYFNQLSFLGSKFPSDVRLINKWGLLFIH
;
A
#
# COMPACT_ATOMS: atom_id res chain seq x y z
N MET A 1 44.43 -9.08 0.10
CA MET A 1 43.21 -9.62 0.71
C MET A 1 42.11 -9.42 -0.34
N GLU A 2 41.85 -10.44 -1.15
CA GLU A 2 40.82 -10.36 -2.20
C GLU A 2 39.45 -10.23 -1.52
N ARG A 3 38.67 -9.23 -1.93
CA ARG A 3 37.27 -9.10 -1.49
C ARG A 3 36.51 -10.24 -2.12
N GLN A 4 36.11 -11.20 -1.30
CA GLN A 4 35.21 -12.27 -1.70
C GLN A 4 33.85 -11.62 -2.04
N GLU A 5 33.50 -11.55 -3.32
CA GLU A 5 32.20 -11.03 -3.74
C GLU A 5 31.11 -12.02 -3.33
N VAL A 6 30.21 -11.56 -2.46
CA VAL A 6 29.10 -12.38 -1.98
C VAL A 6 27.95 -12.24 -2.97
N ASN A 7 27.65 -13.32 -3.69
CA ASN A 7 26.70 -13.32 -4.80
C ASN A 7 25.28 -13.64 -4.28
N PHE A 8 24.64 -12.67 -3.63
CA PHE A 8 23.26 -12.80 -3.16
C PHE A 8 22.26 -12.35 -4.23
N ILE A 9 21.18 -13.13 -4.36
CA ILE A 9 20.05 -12.77 -5.22
C ILE A 9 19.14 -11.79 -4.47
N SER A 10 18.74 -10.71 -5.11
CA SER A 10 17.72 -9.77 -4.63
C SER A 10 16.54 -9.73 -5.59
N ILE A 11 15.37 -9.30 -5.08
CA ILE A 11 14.14 -9.15 -5.87
C ILE A 11 13.78 -7.66 -5.92
N PRO A 12 13.53 -7.09 -7.11
CA PRO A 12 13.10 -5.70 -7.23
C PRO A 12 11.68 -5.49 -6.68
N ILE A 13 11.41 -4.29 -6.14
CA ILE A 13 10.06 -3.94 -5.67
C ILE A 13 9.10 -3.76 -6.84
N LYS A 14 7.86 -4.22 -6.68
CA LYS A 14 6.76 -3.98 -7.64
C LYS A 14 6.43 -2.49 -7.71
N LYS A 15 6.25 -1.95 -8.90
CA LYS A 15 5.62 -0.62 -9.08
C LYS A 15 4.10 -0.79 -9.22
N PRO A 16 3.30 -0.37 -8.22
CA PRO A 16 1.84 -0.43 -8.34
C PRO A 16 1.27 0.72 -9.17
N ASP A 17 0.04 0.52 -9.64
CA ASP A 17 -0.75 1.58 -10.27
C ASP A 17 -1.11 2.70 -9.27
N LYS A 18 -1.51 3.85 -9.83
CA LYS A 18 -2.05 4.96 -9.03
C LYS A 18 -3.37 4.52 -8.40
N LEU A 19 -3.48 4.70 -7.07
CA LEU A 19 -4.66 4.39 -6.27
C LEU A 19 -4.80 5.49 -5.22
N SER A 20 -6.02 5.98 -5.01
CA SER A 20 -6.38 6.81 -3.86
C SER A 20 -7.36 6.04 -2.99
N TRP A 21 -6.91 5.70 -1.79
CA TRP A 21 -7.74 5.12 -0.74
C TRP A 21 -8.82 6.07 -0.30
N PHE A 22 -8.54 7.38 -0.25
CA PHE A 22 -9.56 8.38 0.09
C PHE A 22 -10.76 8.28 -0.82
N SER A 23 -10.55 8.32 -2.15
CA SER A 23 -11.67 8.23 -3.08
C SER A 23 -12.39 6.89 -3.01
N ALA A 24 -11.65 5.78 -2.84
CA ALA A 24 -12.22 4.44 -2.83
C ALA A 24 -13.07 4.18 -1.57
N LEU A 25 -12.53 4.52 -0.39
CA LEU A 25 -13.17 4.26 0.89
C LEU A 25 -14.34 5.20 1.15
N THR A 26 -14.18 6.51 0.91
CA THR A 26 -15.27 7.48 1.15
C THR A 26 -16.48 7.19 0.28
N LYS A 27 -16.26 6.86 -1.00
CA LYS A 27 -17.32 6.44 -1.92
C LYS A 27 -18.06 5.21 -1.38
N TYR A 28 -17.32 4.17 -1.00
CA TYR A 28 -17.92 2.94 -0.50
C TYR A 28 -18.71 3.15 0.79
N ILE A 29 -18.17 3.94 1.74
CA ILE A 29 -18.83 4.22 3.01
C ILE A 29 -20.15 4.95 2.80
N THR A 30 -20.16 5.97 1.94
CA THR A 30 -21.38 6.71 1.61
C THR A 30 -22.41 5.83 0.90
N GLU A 31 -21.99 5.01 -0.05
CA GLU A 31 -22.91 4.18 -0.86
C GLU A 31 -23.44 2.96 -0.10
N SER A 32 -22.61 2.30 0.72
CA SER A 32 -22.93 0.99 1.30
C SER A 32 -23.40 1.04 2.75
N TYR A 33 -22.84 1.96 3.55
CA TYR A 33 -23.18 2.09 4.97
C TYR A 33 -24.15 3.25 5.24
N ALA A 34 -24.44 4.09 4.23
CA ALA A 34 -25.22 5.32 4.38
C ALA A 34 -24.69 6.23 5.50
N GLU A 35 -23.39 6.15 5.79
CA GLU A 35 -22.70 6.94 6.81
C GLU A 35 -22.07 8.19 6.20
N ASP A 36 -21.91 9.23 7.02
CA ASP A 36 -21.15 10.41 6.62
C ASP A 36 -19.66 10.09 6.52
N ALA A 37 -19.19 9.93 5.29
CA ALA A 37 -17.80 9.62 4.99
C ALA A 37 -16.82 10.68 5.50
N LYS A 38 -17.27 11.92 5.77
CA LYS A 38 -16.41 12.98 6.31
C LYS A 38 -15.76 12.61 7.63
N LYS A 39 -16.40 11.75 8.42
CA LYS A 39 -15.86 11.23 9.69
C LYS A 39 -14.55 10.47 9.51
N TYR A 40 -14.33 9.88 8.33
CA TYR A 40 -13.18 9.04 8.01
C TYR A 40 -12.16 9.74 7.11
N ASN A 41 -12.38 11.01 6.75
CA ASN A 41 -11.50 11.75 5.85
C ASN A 41 -10.06 11.80 6.35
N GLN A 42 -9.86 11.99 7.66
CA GLN A 42 -8.52 12.06 8.25
C GLN A 42 -7.80 10.71 8.10
N ASP A 43 -8.44 9.61 8.48
CA ASP A 43 -7.88 8.27 8.38
C ASP A 43 -7.56 7.89 6.92
N CYS A 44 -8.46 8.24 6.01
CA CYS A 44 -8.27 8.04 4.59
C CYS A 44 -7.06 8.80 4.03
N ASN A 45 -6.88 10.07 4.42
CA ASN A 45 -5.73 10.88 4.02
C ASN A 45 -4.42 10.37 4.62
N LEU A 46 -4.44 9.91 5.87
CA LEU A 46 -3.29 9.28 6.52
C LEU A 46 -2.86 8.01 5.78
N LEU A 47 -3.82 7.20 5.33
CA LEU A 47 -3.55 5.99 4.56
C LEU A 47 -2.97 6.30 3.18
N ASP A 48 -3.50 7.30 2.47
CA ASP A 48 -2.93 7.74 1.19
C ASP A 48 -1.50 8.30 1.36
N SER A 49 -1.25 9.05 2.43
CA SER A 49 0.09 9.55 2.76
C SER A 49 1.06 8.41 3.10
N LEU A 50 0.62 7.42 3.87
CA LEU A 50 1.41 6.23 4.18
C LEU A 50 1.72 5.41 2.92
N ARG A 51 0.74 5.25 2.02
CA ARG A 51 0.97 4.62 0.70
C ARG A 51 2.03 5.39 -0.08
N GLN A 52 1.92 6.71 -0.18
CA GLN A 52 2.88 7.53 -0.91
C GLN A 52 4.30 7.38 -0.37
N ARG A 53 4.47 7.44 0.97
CA ARG A 53 5.78 7.20 1.62
C ARG A 53 6.37 5.83 1.25
N CYS A 54 5.56 4.78 1.22
CA CYS A 54 6.01 3.45 0.80
C CYS A 54 6.43 3.37 -0.68
N LEU A 55 5.87 4.22 -1.56
CA LEU A 55 6.12 4.16 -3.00
C LEU A 55 7.22 5.09 -3.48
N GLU A 56 7.46 6.20 -2.77
CA GLU A 56 8.54 7.16 -3.09
C GLU A 56 9.93 6.67 -2.66
N GLN A 57 9.99 5.58 -1.89
CA GLN A 57 11.24 5.06 -1.37
C GLN A 57 11.90 4.10 -2.38
N GLU A 58 12.93 4.60 -3.08
CA GLU A 58 13.71 3.85 -4.07
C GLU A 58 14.69 2.84 -3.46
N GLN A 59 14.95 2.88 -2.15
CA GLN A 59 16.00 2.10 -1.50
C GLN A 59 15.47 1.14 -0.42
N VAL A 60 15.24 -0.11 -0.82
CA VAL A 60 14.84 -1.23 0.08
C VAL A 60 15.78 -1.40 1.28
N GLU A 61 17.05 -1.03 1.12
CA GLU A 61 18.09 -1.21 2.12
C GLU A 61 17.95 -0.26 3.32
N ASN A 62 17.10 0.76 3.24
CA ASN A 62 16.83 1.66 4.34
C ASN A 62 15.81 1.03 5.31
N PRO A 63 16.16 0.79 6.59
CA PRO A 63 15.27 0.17 7.57
C PRO A 63 13.93 0.89 7.76
N LEU A 64 13.88 2.21 7.55
CA LEU A 64 12.65 3.01 7.64
C LEU A 64 11.63 2.62 6.58
N VAL A 65 12.10 2.13 5.42
CA VAL A 65 11.23 1.68 4.31
C VAL A 65 10.51 0.39 4.69
N LEU A 66 11.22 -0.53 5.32
CA LEU A 66 10.64 -1.77 5.82
C LEU A 66 9.62 -1.51 6.93
N GLU A 67 9.87 -0.52 7.78
CA GLU A 67 8.93 -0.09 8.81
C GLU A 67 7.65 0.48 8.20
N ASP A 68 7.75 1.47 7.29
CA ASP A 68 6.59 2.06 6.63
C ASP A 68 5.78 1.00 5.85
N LEU A 69 6.45 0.08 5.13
CA LEU A 69 5.80 -1.04 4.43
C LEU A 69 5.07 -1.98 5.40
N SER A 70 5.68 -2.28 6.56
CA SER A 70 5.07 -3.13 7.58
C SER A 70 3.84 -2.46 8.20
N ILE A 71 3.92 -1.16 8.49
CA ILE A 71 2.78 -0.38 8.99
C ILE A 71 1.67 -0.37 7.92
N TYR A 72 2.01 -0.12 6.66
CA TYR A 72 1.05 -0.12 5.56
C TYR A 72 0.36 -1.48 5.39
N PHE A 73 1.10 -2.58 5.45
CA PHE A 73 0.55 -3.93 5.44
C PHE A 73 -0.46 -4.17 6.58
N ASN A 74 -0.14 -3.71 7.79
CA ASN A 74 -1.02 -3.84 8.94
C ASN A 74 -2.32 -3.03 8.74
N GLN A 75 -2.23 -1.81 8.18
CA GLN A 75 -3.41 -1.01 7.85
C GLN A 75 -4.29 -1.70 6.80
N LEU A 76 -3.69 -2.28 5.75
CA LEU A 76 -4.46 -3.03 4.75
C LEU A 76 -5.13 -4.27 5.34
N SER A 77 -4.45 -4.97 6.25
CA SER A 77 -5.01 -6.14 6.95
C SER A 77 -6.19 -5.74 7.85
N PHE A 78 -6.06 -4.61 8.55
CA PHE A 78 -7.16 -4.05 9.32
C PHE A 78 -8.35 -3.66 8.43
N LEU A 79 -8.10 -3.00 7.29
CA LEU A 79 -9.15 -2.69 6.31
C LEU A 79 -9.85 -3.96 5.80
N GLY A 80 -9.09 -5.02 5.50
CA GLY A 80 -9.64 -6.31 5.08
C GLY A 80 -10.57 -6.96 6.13
N SER A 81 -10.44 -6.59 7.40
CA SER A 81 -11.35 -7.03 8.47
C SER A 81 -12.64 -6.19 8.57
N LYS A 82 -12.64 -4.98 8.00
CA LYS A 82 -13.74 -4.00 8.08
C LYS A 82 -14.62 -3.98 6.84
N PHE A 83 -14.03 -4.21 5.67
CA PHE A 83 -14.72 -4.18 4.39
C PHE A 83 -14.89 -5.61 3.85
N PRO A 84 -16.03 -5.93 3.21
CA PRO A 84 -16.23 -7.25 2.63
C PRO A 84 -15.22 -7.54 1.49
N SER A 85 -14.93 -8.82 1.26
CA SER A 85 -13.92 -9.24 0.28
C SER A 85 -14.30 -8.95 -1.18
N ASP A 86 -15.58 -8.70 -1.47
CA ASP A 86 -16.07 -8.31 -2.80
C ASP A 86 -15.90 -6.80 -3.08
N VAL A 87 -15.46 -6.00 -2.10
CA VAL A 87 -15.18 -4.60 -2.42
C VAL A 87 -13.93 -4.53 -3.30
N ARG A 88 -14.14 -4.36 -4.60
CA ARG A 88 -13.11 -4.14 -5.61
C ARG A 88 -12.49 -2.74 -5.46
N LEU A 89 -11.96 -2.43 -4.27
CA LEU A 89 -11.28 -1.16 -3.97
C LEU A 89 -9.91 -1.07 -4.68
N ILE A 90 -9.33 -2.22 -5.06
CA ILE A 90 -7.92 -2.29 -5.47
C ILE A 90 -7.83 -2.52 -6.98
N ASN A 91 -7.25 -1.53 -7.67
CA ASN A 91 -6.80 -1.66 -9.04
C ASN A 91 -5.47 -2.42 -9.12
N LYS A 92 -5.28 -3.06 -10.27
CA LYS A 92 -4.25 -4.02 -10.66
C LYS A 92 -2.83 -3.68 -10.15
N TRP A 93 -2.11 -4.70 -9.68
CA TRP A 93 -0.65 -4.61 -9.50
C TRP A 93 0.02 -4.97 -10.83
N GLY A 94 0.99 -4.17 -11.27
CA GLY A 94 1.82 -4.51 -12.43
C GLY A 94 2.55 -5.85 -12.24
N LEU A 95 2.77 -6.58 -13.34
CA LEU A 95 3.60 -7.79 -13.33
C LEU A 95 5.06 -7.40 -13.03
N LEU A 96 5.73 -8.15 -12.15
CA LEU A 96 7.15 -7.94 -11.84
C LEU A 96 8.08 -8.42 -12.95
N PHE A 97 7.70 -9.52 -13.59
CA PHE A 97 8.46 -10.16 -14.64
C PHE A 97 7.55 -10.24 -15.86
N ILE A 98 7.89 -9.49 -16.89
CA ILE A 98 7.28 -9.63 -18.22
C ILE A 98 8.26 -10.51 -19.00
N HIS A 99 7.77 -11.65 -19.53
CA HIS A 99 8.57 -12.56 -20.35
C HIS A 99 8.74 -11.99 -21.75
#